data_AF-A0A524LPZ7-F1
#
_entry.id   AF-A0A524LPZ7-F1
#
_cell.length_a   1.000
_cell.length_b   1.000
_cell.length_c   1.000
_cell.angle_alpha   90.00
_cell.angle_beta   90.00
_cell.angle_gamma   90.00
#
_symmetry.space_group_name_H-M   'P 1'
#
loop_
_entity.id
_entity.type
_entity.pdbx_description
1 polymer ?
#
loop_
_entity_poly.entity_id
_entity_poly.type
_entity_poly.pdbx_seq_one_letter_code
_entity_poly.pdbx_strand_id
1 'polypeptide(L)'
;MGLRIKILSGFIVLAIMLSVAGFWSIYEFNSIGSSVQRILDENYKSIQFSKSMVEALEREDSGVLILLSGNWDEGRAIINKADSLFLTNFEAANNNITIEGEKSHLEEIQDRYRHYKNLWEKPVVGTVKEGNVKWYFDVVHQSFLSVKKSVENLIDLNDKTMYRTASELKDKSGRAIMPGIIAVLSALVFTFIFNYLVNYFMVNPIIQITNRINLFKEKRRPFDVQVESHDELADLAASIQVLCYSISDQENKE
;
A
#
# COMPACT_ATOMS: atom_id res chain seq x y z
N MET A 1 -27.42 -33.25 15.42
CA MET A 1 -26.70 -32.05 15.89
C MET A 1 -27.74 -31.15 16.51
N GLY A 2 -27.57 -30.73 17.76
CA GLY A 2 -28.62 -29.98 18.46
C GLY A 2 -28.91 -28.62 17.82
N LEU A 3 -30.13 -28.13 17.94
CA LEU A 3 -30.67 -26.91 17.34
C LEU A 3 -29.79 -25.70 17.67
N ARG A 4 -29.38 -25.61 18.93
CA ARG A 4 -28.47 -24.57 19.43
C ARG A 4 -27.12 -24.60 18.70
N ILE A 5 -26.56 -25.80 18.51
CA ILE A 5 -25.28 -25.99 17.82
C ILE A 5 -25.43 -25.69 16.31
N LYS A 6 -26.57 -26.05 15.71
CA LYS A 6 -26.89 -25.77 14.30
C LYS A 6 -26.93 -24.27 14.03
N ILE A 7 -27.65 -23.51 14.87
CA ILE A 7 -27.73 -22.04 14.79
C ILE A 7 -26.35 -21.42 15.03
N LEU A 8 -25.67 -21.83 16.12
CA LEU A 8 -24.36 -21.31 16.47
C LEU A 8 -23.34 -21.54 15.36
N SER A 9 -23.37 -22.72 14.71
CA SER A 9 -22.43 -23.05 13.63
C SER A 9 -22.56 -22.10 12.43
N GLY A 10 -23.77 -21.71 12.04
CA GLY A 10 -23.96 -20.76 10.95
C GLY A 10 -23.44 -19.36 11.28
N PHE A 11 -23.66 -18.89 12.50
CA PHE A 11 -23.10 -17.62 12.97
C PHE A 11 -21.58 -17.65 13.11
N ILE A 12 -21.00 -18.78 13.54
CA ILE A 12 -19.54 -18.96 13.60
C ILE A 12 -18.94 -18.92 12.19
N VAL A 13 -19.56 -19.58 11.21
CA VAL A 13 -19.10 -19.54 9.81
C VAL A 13 -19.13 -18.10 9.28
N LEU A 14 -20.21 -17.37 9.52
CA LEU A 14 -20.30 -15.93 9.19
C LEU A 14 -19.20 -15.11 9.84
N ALA A 15 -18.97 -15.29 11.15
CA ALA A 15 -17.94 -14.58 11.89
C ALA A 15 -16.55 -14.87 11.33
N ILE A 16 -16.22 -16.14 11.06
CA ILE A 16 -14.93 -16.53 10.47
C ILE A 16 -14.77 -15.93 9.08
N MET A 17 -15.79 -15.98 8.22
CA MET A 17 -15.74 -15.38 6.88
C MET A 17 -15.45 -13.87 6.95
N LEU A 18 -16.15 -13.14 7.81
CA LEU A 18 -15.95 -11.71 8.00
C LEU A 18 -14.57 -11.40 8.60
N SER A 19 -14.10 -12.19 9.57
CA SER A 19 -12.77 -12.03 10.17
C SER A 19 -11.65 -12.25 9.15
N VAL A 20 -11.74 -13.30 8.33
CA VAL A 20 -10.74 -13.57 7.28
C VAL A 20 -10.74 -12.46 6.24
N ALA A 21 -11.92 -12.01 5.80
CA ALA A 21 -12.06 -10.91 4.86
C ALA A 21 -11.47 -9.59 5.41
N GLY A 22 -11.79 -9.26 6.65
CA GLY A 22 -11.28 -8.07 7.33
C GLY A 22 -9.76 -8.13 7.51
N PHE A 23 -9.24 -9.25 8.00
CA PHE A 23 -7.81 -9.46 8.15
C PHE A 23 -7.06 -9.34 6.82
N TRP A 24 -7.57 -9.98 5.77
CA TRP A 24 -6.98 -9.92 4.43
C TRP A 24 -6.97 -8.49 3.86
N SER A 25 -8.08 -7.76 4.03
CA SER A 25 -8.21 -6.36 3.60
C SER A 25 -7.18 -5.45 4.30
N ILE A 26 -7.02 -5.60 5.62
CA ILE A 26 -6.04 -4.83 6.41
C ILE A 26 -4.61 -5.18 5.99
N TYR A 27 -4.31 -6.47 5.77
CA TYR A 27 -2.98 -6.92 5.37
C TYR A 27 -2.57 -6.35 4.01
N GLU A 28 -3.45 -6.45 3.01
CA GLU A 28 -3.20 -5.94 1.65
C GLU A 28 -2.97 -4.42 1.66
N PHE A 29 -3.77 -3.69 2.43
CA PHE A 29 -3.66 -2.23 2.56
C PHE A 29 -2.31 -1.80 3.16
N ASN A 30 -1.86 -2.46 4.23
CA ASN A 30 -0.60 -2.14 4.90
C ASN A 30 0.65 -2.51 4.07
N SER A 31 0.58 -3.58 3.28
CA SER A 31 1.69 -4.05 2.44
C SER A 31 2.00 -3.07 1.30
N ILE A 32 0.95 -2.54 0.66
CA ILE A 32 1.08 -1.58 -0.46
C ILE A 32 1.56 -0.21 0.02
N GLY A 33 1.04 0.29 1.15
CA GLY A 33 1.37 1.63 1.64
C GLY A 33 2.84 1.77 2.07
N SER A 34 3.36 0.81 2.83
CA SER A 34 4.69 0.92 3.44
C SER A 34 5.85 0.75 2.46
N SER A 35 5.73 -0.18 1.52
CA SER A 35 6.79 -0.46 0.54
C SER A 35 6.95 0.69 -0.45
N VAL A 36 5.85 1.30 -0.88
CA VAL A 36 5.94 2.37 -1.88
C VAL A 36 6.25 3.72 -1.25
N GLN A 37 5.78 4.00 -0.03
CA GLN A 37 6.21 5.20 0.69
C GLN A 37 7.74 5.24 0.84
N ARG A 38 8.38 4.08 1.04
CA ARG A 38 9.84 3.96 1.09
C ARG A 38 10.49 4.33 -0.25
N ILE A 39 10.00 3.79 -1.37
CA ILE A 39 10.53 4.11 -2.71
C ILE A 39 10.38 5.62 -3.00
N LEU A 40 9.24 6.23 -2.64
CA LEU A 40 9.03 7.66 -2.83
C LEU A 40 10.00 8.50 -1.97
N ASP A 41 10.22 8.11 -0.72
CA ASP A 41 11.18 8.78 0.19
C ASP A 41 12.63 8.65 -0.32
N GLU A 42 13.00 7.46 -0.81
CA GLU A 42 14.31 7.19 -1.40
C GLU A 42 14.55 8.04 -2.66
N ASN A 43 13.59 8.10 -3.59
CA ASN A 43 13.70 8.94 -4.79
C ASN A 43 13.79 10.43 -4.43
N TYR A 44 13.01 10.87 -3.45
CA TYR A 44 13.04 12.25 -2.97
C TYR A 44 14.40 12.63 -2.37
N LYS A 45 15.04 11.72 -1.62
CA LYS A 45 16.41 11.91 -1.12
C LYS A 45 17.41 12.03 -2.26
N SER A 46 17.36 11.14 -3.25
CA SER A 46 18.22 11.21 -4.44
C SER A 46 18.09 12.56 -5.18
N ILE A 47 16.88 13.09 -5.30
CA ILE A 47 16.62 14.43 -5.86
C ILE A 47 17.26 15.51 -4.99
N GLN A 48 17.12 15.44 -3.67
CA GLN A 48 17.65 16.47 -2.76
C GLN A 48 19.18 16.49 -2.73
N PHE A 49 19.83 15.33 -2.75
CA PHE A 49 21.28 15.23 -2.89
C PHE A 49 21.72 15.83 -4.23
N SER A 50 21.00 15.54 -5.31
CA SER A 50 21.30 16.07 -6.63
C SER A 50 21.12 17.59 -6.74
N LYS A 51 20.08 18.16 -6.14
CA LYS A 51 19.91 19.62 -6.04
C LYS A 51 21.06 20.27 -5.27
N SER A 52 21.47 19.66 -4.16
CA SER A 52 22.60 20.15 -3.37
C SER A 52 23.93 20.06 -4.14
N MET A 53 24.10 19.05 -5.00
CA MET A 53 25.22 18.98 -5.94
C MET A 53 25.19 20.13 -6.96
N VAL A 54 24.03 20.49 -7.53
CA VAL A 54 23.91 21.64 -8.44
C VAL A 54 24.29 22.94 -7.74
N GLU A 55 23.77 23.17 -6.53
CA GLU A 55 24.12 24.37 -5.74
C GLU A 55 25.62 24.43 -5.42
N ALA A 56 26.25 23.30 -5.09
CA ALA A 56 27.69 23.23 -4.89
C ALA A 56 28.47 23.57 -6.18
N LEU A 57 28.08 23.03 -7.33
CA LEU A 57 28.69 23.34 -8.62
C LEU A 57 28.60 24.83 -8.97
N GLU A 58 27.45 25.47 -8.71
CA GLU A 58 27.27 26.91 -8.96
C GLU A 58 28.17 27.77 -8.06
N ARG A 59 28.43 27.30 -6.83
CA ARG A 59 29.39 27.94 -5.92
C ARG A 59 30.83 27.74 -6.36
N GLU A 60 31.19 26.57 -6.88
CA GLU A 60 32.51 26.34 -7.47
C GLU A 60 32.75 27.25 -8.66
N ASP A 61 31.80 27.34 -9.58
CA ASP A 61 31.89 28.22 -10.77
C ASP A 61 32.06 29.69 -10.37
N SER A 62 31.28 30.16 -9.40
CA SER A 62 31.44 31.50 -8.80
C SER A 62 32.81 31.68 -8.15
N GLY A 63 33.30 30.67 -7.43
CA GLY A 63 34.62 30.70 -6.81
C GLY A 63 35.75 30.78 -7.85
N VAL A 64 35.62 30.12 -9.01
CA VAL A 64 36.59 30.22 -10.09
C VAL A 64 36.62 31.64 -10.69
N LEU A 65 35.47 32.29 -10.82
CA LEU A 65 35.43 33.70 -11.25
C LEU A 65 36.10 34.64 -10.24
N ILE A 66 35.92 34.39 -8.94
CA ILE A 66 36.58 35.16 -7.86
C ILE A 66 38.10 34.92 -7.85
N LEU A 67 38.55 33.68 -8.13
CA LEU A 67 39.97 33.43 -8.38
C LEU A 67 40.44 34.29 -9.55
N LEU A 68 39.78 34.22 -10.70
CA LEU A 68 40.20 34.93 -11.91
C LEU A 68 40.26 36.46 -11.76
N SER A 69 39.50 37.04 -10.82
CA SER A 69 39.52 38.47 -10.53
C SER A 69 40.66 38.92 -9.61
N GLY A 70 41.50 38.00 -9.13
CA GLY A 70 42.64 38.29 -8.27
C GLY A 70 42.40 38.11 -6.77
N ASN A 71 41.19 37.68 -6.38
CA ASN A 71 40.85 37.46 -4.97
C ASN A 71 41.04 35.97 -4.59
N TRP A 72 42.30 35.58 -4.50
CA TRP A 72 42.74 34.19 -4.47
C TRP A 72 42.28 33.42 -3.23
N ASP A 73 42.48 34.01 -2.05
CA ASP A 73 42.18 33.35 -0.77
C ASP A 73 40.67 33.10 -0.64
N GLU A 74 39.86 34.09 -1.00
CA GLU A 74 38.40 33.97 -0.99
C GLU A 74 37.91 32.94 -2.02
N GLY A 75 38.38 33.03 -3.27
CA GLY A 75 38.01 32.10 -4.32
C GLY A 75 38.36 30.65 -3.98
N ARG A 76 39.57 30.41 -3.44
CA ARG A 76 39.99 29.06 -2.99
C ARG A 76 39.15 28.56 -1.83
N ALA A 77 38.85 29.41 -0.85
CA ALA A 77 38.01 29.03 0.29
C ALA A 77 36.60 28.62 -0.15
N ILE A 78 35.99 29.37 -1.09
CA ILE A 78 34.68 29.06 -1.64
C ILE A 78 34.71 27.72 -2.39
N ILE A 79 35.67 27.52 -3.30
CA ILE A 79 35.79 26.29 -4.08
C ILE A 79 35.99 25.08 -3.18
N ASN A 80 36.92 25.14 -2.22
CA ASN A 80 37.19 24.00 -1.34
C ASN A 80 35.95 23.59 -0.52
N LYS A 81 35.18 24.57 -0.03
CA LYS A 81 33.94 24.31 0.70
C LYS A 81 32.87 23.69 -0.20
N ALA A 82 32.77 24.19 -1.43
CA ALA A 82 31.80 23.71 -2.40
C ALA A 82 32.14 22.30 -2.91
N ASP A 83 33.42 22.00 -3.20
CA ASP A 83 33.91 20.67 -3.58
C ASP A 83 33.62 19.62 -2.50
N SER A 84 33.86 19.97 -1.23
CA SER A 84 33.51 19.09 -0.11
C SER A 84 32.00 18.83 -0.03
N LEU A 85 31.17 19.86 -0.26
CA LEU A 85 29.72 19.72 -0.27
C LEU A 85 29.24 18.87 -1.44
N PHE A 86 29.82 19.07 -2.64
CA PHE A 86 29.52 18.27 -3.82
C PHE A 86 29.82 16.79 -3.57
N LEU A 87 31.04 16.47 -3.13
CA LEU A 87 31.48 15.10 -2.87
C LEU A 87 30.63 14.41 -1.80
N THR A 88 30.28 15.13 -0.73
CA THR A 88 29.41 14.59 0.34
C THR A 88 28.03 14.21 -0.20
N ASN A 89 27.42 15.07 -1.03
CA ASN A 89 26.11 14.77 -1.62
C ASN A 89 26.20 13.70 -2.72
N PHE A 90 27.30 13.67 -3.48
CA PHE A 90 27.56 12.61 -4.45
C PHE A 90 27.65 11.24 -3.76
N GLU A 91 28.41 11.13 -2.67
CA GLU A 91 28.50 9.89 -1.89
C GLU A 91 27.15 9.48 -1.29
N ALA A 92 26.37 10.45 -0.78
CA ALA A 92 25.03 10.19 -0.27
C ALA A 92 24.09 9.66 -1.37
N ALA A 93 24.11 10.25 -2.58
CA ALA A 93 23.36 9.76 -3.73
C ALA A 93 23.84 8.37 -4.18
N ASN A 94 25.16 8.13 -4.20
CA ASN A 94 25.74 6.85 -4.58
C ASN A 94 25.43 5.71 -3.58
N ASN A 95 25.25 6.04 -2.31
CA ASN A 95 24.80 5.10 -1.28
C ASN A 95 23.27 4.90 -1.25
N ASN A 96 22.53 5.69 -2.02
CA ASN A 96 21.07 5.67 -2.13
C ASN A 96 20.62 5.31 -3.55
N ILE A 97 21.33 4.39 -4.21
CA ILE A 97 20.92 3.86 -5.51
C ILE A 97 19.73 2.92 -5.30
N THR A 98 18.57 3.31 -5.81
CA THR A 98 17.30 2.59 -5.64
C THR A 98 16.57 2.34 -6.95
N ILE A 99 16.92 3.08 -8.02
CA ILE A 99 16.29 2.97 -9.33
C ILE A 99 17.30 2.44 -10.36
N GLU A 100 16.80 1.60 -11.28
CA GLU A 100 17.57 1.16 -12.44
C GLU A 100 18.02 2.37 -13.29
N GLY A 101 19.31 2.40 -13.64
CA GLY A 101 19.93 3.47 -14.42
C GLY A 101 20.63 4.57 -13.59
N GLU A 102 20.31 4.74 -12.30
CA GLU A 102 20.95 5.77 -11.46
C GLU A 102 22.47 5.61 -11.39
N LYS A 103 22.95 4.37 -11.26
CA LYS A 103 24.38 4.08 -11.21
C LYS A 103 25.13 4.62 -12.43
N SER A 104 24.55 4.45 -13.63
CA SER A 104 25.18 4.94 -14.87
C SER A 104 25.25 6.46 -14.90
N HIS A 105 24.22 7.15 -14.40
CA HIS A 105 24.23 8.61 -14.29
C HIS A 105 25.26 9.11 -13.26
N LEU A 106 25.38 8.42 -12.12
CA LEU A 106 26.38 8.75 -11.10
C LEU A 106 27.81 8.55 -11.60
N GLU A 107 28.08 7.48 -12.34
CA GLU A 107 29.38 7.26 -12.99
C GLU A 107 29.70 8.40 -13.98
N GLU A 108 28.74 8.81 -14.81
CA GLU A 108 28.90 9.93 -15.74
C GLU A 108 29.16 11.26 -14.99
N ILE A 109 28.42 11.53 -13.92
CA ILE A 109 28.62 12.70 -13.07
C ILE A 109 30.04 12.70 -12.49
N GLN A 110 30.50 11.56 -11.97
CA GLN A 110 31.82 11.43 -11.37
C GLN A 110 32.94 11.75 -12.38
N ASP A 111 32.84 11.21 -13.59
CA ASP A 111 33.85 11.43 -14.62
C ASP A 111 33.89 12.87 -15.12
N ARG A 112 32.71 13.48 -15.36
CA ARG A 112 32.63 14.88 -15.77
C ARG A 112 33.08 15.81 -14.64
N TYR A 113 32.73 15.51 -13.40
CA TYR A 113 33.16 16.29 -12.24
C TYR A 113 34.68 16.22 -12.05
N ARG A 114 35.28 15.04 -12.21
CA ARG A 114 36.74 14.89 -12.18
C ARG A 114 37.41 15.73 -13.27
N HIS A 115 36.83 15.79 -14.47
CA HIS A 115 37.33 16.66 -15.54
C HIS A 115 37.24 18.15 -15.16
N TYR A 116 36.09 18.58 -14.65
CA TYR A 116 35.86 19.96 -14.20
C TYR A 116 36.83 20.37 -13.08
N LYS A 117 36.98 19.52 -12.06
CA LYS A 117 37.89 19.73 -10.93
C LYS A 117 39.32 19.97 -11.37
N ASN A 118 39.82 19.18 -12.31
CA ASN A 118 41.18 19.32 -12.86
C ASN A 118 41.44 20.69 -13.53
N LEU A 119 40.41 21.41 -13.96
CA LEU A 119 40.55 22.72 -14.60
C LEU A 119 40.87 23.82 -13.59
N TRP A 120 40.29 23.76 -12.39
CA TRP A 120 40.46 24.75 -11.33
C TRP A 120 41.43 24.35 -10.21
N GLU A 121 41.76 23.06 -10.07
CA GLU A 121 42.68 22.56 -9.04
C GLU A 121 44.15 22.96 -9.30
N LYS A 122 44.52 23.14 -10.57
CA LYS A 122 45.86 23.61 -10.99
C LYS A 122 46.02 25.11 -10.69
N PRO A 123 47.24 25.58 -10.38
CA PRO A 123 47.45 26.99 -10.07
C PRO A 123 47.01 27.88 -11.24
N VAL A 124 46.03 28.74 -10.98
CA VAL A 124 45.61 29.81 -11.90
C VAL A 124 46.57 31.00 -11.77
N VAL A 125 46.98 31.31 -10.53
CA VAL A 125 47.91 32.38 -10.16
C VAL A 125 49.27 32.22 -10.82
N GLY A 126 49.79 33.30 -11.42
CA GLY A 126 51.10 33.34 -12.05
C GLY A 126 51.18 32.58 -13.38
N THR A 127 50.03 32.22 -13.96
CA THR A 127 49.95 31.51 -15.26
C THR A 127 49.21 32.33 -16.30
N VAL A 128 49.27 31.92 -17.57
CA VAL A 128 48.50 32.53 -18.69
C VAL A 128 46.97 32.46 -18.53
N LYS A 129 46.49 31.82 -17.47
CA LYS A 129 45.07 31.69 -17.13
C LYS A 129 44.59 32.79 -16.18
N GLU A 130 45.48 33.45 -15.45
CA GLU A 130 45.15 34.58 -14.58
C GLU A 130 44.57 35.74 -15.40
N GLY A 131 43.40 36.27 -15.00
CA GLY A 131 42.68 37.29 -15.77
C GLY A 131 42.14 36.83 -17.13
N ASN A 132 42.27 35.55 -17.49
CA ASN A 132 41.89 35.04 -18.80
C ASN A 132 40.40 34.66 -18.86
N VAL A 133 39.56 35.69 -19.01
CA VAL A 133 38.10 35.55 -19.13
C VAL A 133 37.69 34.64 -20.29
N LYS A 134 38.45 34.65 -21.39
CA LYS A 134 38.17 33.78 -22.54
C LYS A 134 38.33 32.30 -22.19
N TRP A 135 39.43 31.94 -21.51
CA TRP A 135 39.64 30.57 -21.02
C TRP A 135 38.51 30.10 -20.10
N TYR A 136 38.00 30.98 -19.25
CA TYR A 136 36.84 30.66 -18.41
C TYR A 136 35.62 30.27 -19.24
N PHE A 137 35.16 31.14 -20.15
CA PHE A 137 33.93 30.88 -20.91
C PHE A 137 34.06 29.72 -21.91
N ASP A 138 35.22 29.58 -22.56
CA ASP A 138 35.44 28.57 -23.60
C ASP A 138 35.70 27.17 -23.00
N VAL A 139 36.22 27.08 -21.77
CA VAL A 139 36.69 25.81 -21.19
C VAL A 139 36.02 25.51 -19.85
N VAL A 140 36.22 26.36 -18.84
CA VAL A 140 35.76 26.09 -17.46
C VAL A 140 34.24 26.06 -17.39
N HIS A 141 33.58 27.10 -17.90
CA HIS A 141 32.14 27.25 -17.85
C HIS A 141 31.43 26.13 -18.65
N GLN A 142 31.97 25.75 -19.81
CA GLN A 142 31.45 24.62 -20.59
C GLN A 142 31.55 23.30 -19.82
N SER A 143 32.67 23.07 -19.12
CA SER A 143 32.82 21.90 -18.27
C SER A 143 31.84 21.91 -17.09
N PHE A 144 31.66 23.06 -16.43
CA PHE A 144 30.65 23.24 -15.37
C PHE A 144 29.24 22.89 -15.87
N LEU A 145 28.81 23.49 -16.99
CA LEU A 145 27.51 23.21 -17.60
C LEU A 145 27.34 21.73 -17.94
N SER A 146 28.42 21.07 -18.37
CA SER A 146 28.40 19.65 -18.63
C SER A 146 28.16 18.80 -17.37
N VAL A 147 28.79 19.13 -16.23
CA VAL A 147 28.52 18.41 -14.97
C VAL A 147 27.10 18.70 -14.51
N LYS A 148 26.70 19.98 -14.50
CA LYS A 148 25.37 20.41 -14.09
C LYS A 148 24.29 19.67 -14.88
N LYS A 149 24.47 19.54 -16.20
CA LYS A 149 23.51 18.83 -17.05
C LYS A 149 23.38 17.34 -16.69
N SER A 150 24.49 16.67 -16.37
CA SER A 150 24.44 15.26 -15.93
C SER A 150 23.75 15.10 -14.58
N VAL A 151 23.95 16.03 -13.64
CA VAL A 151 23.21 16.04 -12.37
C VAL A 151 21.72 16.32 -12.59
N GLU A 152 21.36 17.25 -13.47
CA GLU A 152 19.96 17.51 -13.87
C GLU A 152 19.29 16.29 -14.50
N ASN A 153 20.03 15.51 -15.30
CA ASN A 153 19.50 14.26 -15.87
C ASN A 153 19.20 13.21 -14.78
N LEU A 154 20.02 13.15 -13.71
CA LEU A 154 19.76 12.28 -12.55
C LEU A 154 18.51 12.73 -11.78
N ILE A 155 18.31 14.05 -11.64
CA ILE A 155 17.07 14.63 -11.07
C ILE A 155 15.86 14.21 -11.91
N ASP A 156 15.92 14.40 -13.23
CA ASP A 156 14.82 14.06 -14.14
C ASP A 156 14.47 12.57 -14.12
N LEU A 157 15.47 11.67 -14.05
CA LEU A 157 15.25 10.23 -13.90
C LEU A 157 14.48 9.92 -12.60
N ASN A 158 14.91 10.51 -11.49
CA ASN A 158 14.28 10.30 -10.19
C ASN A 158 12.88 10.90 -10.13
N ASP A 159 12.68 12.12 -10.64
CA ASP A 159 11.39 12.81 -10.68
C ASP A 159 10.37 12.02 -11.52
N LYS A 160 10.76 11.57 -12.73
CA LYS A 160 9.89 10.74 -13.57
C LYS A 160 9.53 9.43 -12.91
N THR A 161 10.48 8.78 -12.25
CA THR A 161 10.25 7.52 -11.55
C THR A 161 9.37 7.71 -10.32
N MET A 162 9.56 8.79 -9.57
CA MET A 162 8.70 9.18 -8.45
C MET A 162 7.26 9.41 -8.92
N TYR A 163 7.06 10.17 -9.99
CA TYR A 163 5.74 10.44 -10.55
C TYR A 163 5.05 9.17 -11.06
N ARG A 164 5.78 8.33 -11.82
CA ARG A 164 5.24 7.05 -12.30
C ARG A 164 4.84 6.14 -11.15
N THR A 165 5.71 5.98 -10.15
CA THR A 165 5.45 5.16 -8.96
C THR A 165 4.23 5.67 -8.19
N ALA A 166 4.09 7.00 -8.02
CA ALA A 166 2.92 7.61 -7.39
C ALA A 166 1.62 7.41 -8.19
N SER A 167 1.70 7.46 -9.52
CA SER A 167 0.54 7.19 -10.40
C SER A 167 0.13 5.71 -10.33
N GLU A 168 1.08 4.79 -10.39
CA GLU A 168 0.82 3.35 -10.27
C GLU A 168 0.20 2.98 -8.91
N LEU A 169 0.61 3.67 -7.84
CA LEU A 169 0.00 3.54 -6.52
C LEU A 169 -1.48 3.89 -6.52
N LYS A 170 -1.85 5.00 -7.15
CA LYS A 170 -3.23 5.45 -7.26
C LYS A 170 -4.08 4.38 -7.96
N ASP A 171 -3.55 3.80 -9.04
CA ASP A 171 -4.25 2.78 -9.82
C ASP A 171 -4.32 1.43 -9.09
N LYS A 172 -3.24 1.03 -8.40
CA LYS A 172 -3.22 -0.22 -7.60
C LYS A 172 -4.11 -0.13 -6.36
N SER A 173 -4.19 1.03 -5.71
CA SER A 173 -5.08 1.24 -4.55
C SER A 173 -6.55 1.00 -4.90
N GLY A 174 -6.98 1.38 -6.12
CA GLY A 174 -8.33 1.09 -6.60
C GLY A 174 -8.61 -0.41 -6.77
N ARG A 175 -7.62 -1.19 -7.23
CA ARG A 175 -7.77 -2.65 -7.42
C ARG A 175 -7.61 -3.45 -6.13
N ALA A 176 -6.80 -2.98 -5.18
CA ALA A 176 -6.55 -3.65 -3.90
C ALA A 176 -7.82 -3.79 -3.04
N ILE A 177 -8.84 -2.96 -3.27
CA ILE A 177 -10.13 -3.01 -2.55
C ILE A 177 -11.04 -4.14 -3.08
N MET A 178 -10.80 -4.65 -4.30
CA MET A 178 -11.70 -5.58 -4.98
C MET A 178 -11.94 -6.90 -4.23
N PRO A 179 -10.92 -7.58 -3.65
CA PRO A 179 -11.15 -8.79 -2.85
C PRO A 179 -12.04 -8.53 -1.62
N GLY A 180 -11.91 -7.36 -1.00
CA GLY A 180 -12.75 -6.94 0.12
C GLY A 180 -14.22 -6.78 -0.30
N ILE A 181 -14.48 -6.15 -1.45
CA ILE A 181 -15.83 -6.03 -2.01
C ILE A 181 -16.44 -7.40 -2.28
N ILE A 182 -15.69 -8.30 -2.91
CA ILE A 182 -16.16 -9.67 -3.22
C ILE A 182 -16.51 -10.42 -1.93
N ALA A 183 -15.70 -10.27 -0.89
CA ALA A 183 -15.96 -10.91 0.40
C ALA A 183 -17.23 -10.37 1.08
N VAL A 184 -17.45 -9.05 1.05
CA VAL A 184 -18.68 -8.42 1.59
C VAL A 184 -19.92 -8.89 0.82
N LEU A 185 -19.86 -8.93 -0.52
CA LEU A 185 -20.96 -9.45 -1.35
C LEU A 185 -21.25 -10.93 -1.04
N SER A 186 -20.20 -11.74 -0.87
CA SER A 186 -20.34 -13.16 -0.51
C SER A 186 -20.98 -13.34 0.87
N ALA A 187 -20.61 -12.51 1.85
CA ALA A 187 -21.22 -12.52 3.18
C ALA A 187 -22.71 -12.11 3.16
N LEU A 188 -23.08 -11.15 2.31
CA LEU A 188 -24.48 -10.77 2.09
C LEU A 188 -25.28 -11.93 1.51
N VAL A 189 -24.79 -12.58 0.44
CA VAL A 189 -25.45 -13.75 -0.15
C VAL A 189 -25.59 -14.88 0.86
N PHE A 190 -24.52 -15.18 1.62
CA PHE A 190 -24.57 -16.17 2.70
C PHE A 190 -25.64 -15.82 3.74
N THR A 191 -25.76 -14.55 4.12
CA THR A 191 -26.77 -14.09 5.09
C THR A 191 -28.18 -14.38 4.60
N PHE A 192 -28.48 -14.15 3.31
CA PHE A 192 -29.78 -14.50 2.73
C PHE A 192 -30.04 -16.01 2.75
N ILE A 193 -29.05 -16.82 2.35
CA ILE A 193 -29.17 -18.29 2.36
C ILE A 193 -29.36 -18.80 3.79
N PHE A 194 -28.57 -18.30 4.73
CA PHE A 194 -28.67 -18.68 6.14
C PHE A 194 -30.02 -18.30 6.74
N ASN A 195 -30.52 -17.10 6.45
CA ASN A 195 -31.86 -16.67 6.86
C ASN A 195 -32.95 -17.59 6.31
N TYR A 196 -32.87 -17.93 5.02
CA TYR A 196 -33.79 -18.88 4.38
C TYR A 196 -33.76 -20.26 5.07
N LEU A 197 -32.56 -20.80 5.35
CA LEU A 197 -32.40 -22.09 6.02
C LEU A 197 -32.98 -22.08 7.45
N VAL A 198 -32.74 -21.01 8.21
CA VAL A 198 -33.32 -20.85 9.57
C VAL A 198 -34.85 -20.79 9.49
N ASN A 199 -35.38 -20.03 8.53
CA ASN A 199 -36.83 -19.95 8.35
C ASN A 199 -37.44 -21.31 7.99
N TYR A 200 -36.85 -22.00 7.02
CA TYR A 200 -37.33 -23.29 6.52
C TYR A 200 -37.22 -24.41 7.55
N PHE A 201 -36.05 -24.59 8.17
CA PHE A 201 -35.79 -25.71 9.07
C PHE A 201 -36.19 -25.47 10.53
N MET A 202 -36.47 -24.23 10.94
CA MET A 202 -36.79 -23.95 12.34
C MET A 202 -38.09 -23.16 12.51
N VAL A 203 -38.20 -21.99 11.89
CA VAL A 203 -39.36 -21.11 12.11
C VAL A 203 -40.65 -21.75 11.60
N ASN A 204 -40.63 -22.31 10.38
CA ASN A 204 -41.81 -22.94 9.78
C ASN A 204 -42.30 -24.16 10.58
N PRO A 205 -41.45 -25.13 10.98
CA PRO A 205 -41.86 -26.21 11.87
C PRO A 205 -42.47 -25.71 13.20
N ILE A 206 -41.87 -24.70 13.84
CA ILE A 206 -42.41 -24.13 15.09
C ILE A 206 -43.82 -23.56 14.87
N ILE A 207 -44.03 -22.82 13.78
CA ILE A 207 -45.34 -22.27 13.42
C ILE A 207 -46.35 -23.39 13.14
N GLN A 208 -45.94 -24.43 12.42
CA GLN A 208 -46.80 -25.58 12.10
C GLN A 208 -47.22 -26.35 13.36
N ILE A 209 -46.26 -26.66 14.25
CA ILE A 209 -46.52 -27.30 15.55
C ILE A 209 -47.52 -26.44 16.35
N THR A 210 -47.27 -25.15 16.47
CA THR A 210 -48.14 -24.22 17.21
C THR A 210 -49.56 -24.18 16.64
N ASN A 211 -49.69 -24.06 15.32
CA ASN A 211 -51.00 -24.02 14.65
C ASN A 211 -51.76 -25.34 14.81
N ARG A 212 -51.07 -26.48 14.76
CA ARG A 212 -51.69 -27.80 14.91
C ARG A 212 -52.14 -28.09 16.34
N ILE A 213 -51.38 -27.64 17.34
CA ILE A 213 -51.81 -27.68 18.74
C ILE A 213 -53.09 -26.87 18.93
N ASN A 214 -53.17 -25.66 18.39
CA ASN A 214 -54.37 -24.82 18.48
C ASN A 214 -55.58 -25.49 17.81
N LEU A 215 -55.38 -26.11 16.62
CA LEU A 215 -56.44 -26.85 15.94
C LEU A 215 -56.89 -28.12 16.70
N PHE A 216 -55.97 -28.83 17.34
CA PHE A 216 -56.31 -29.96 18.22
C PHE A 216 -57.13 -29.50 19.42
N LYS A 217 -56.74 -28.38 20.05
CA LYS A 217 -57.43 -27.80 21.19
C LYS A 217 -58.85 -27.32 20.85
N GLU A 218 -59.02 -26.57 19.76
CA GLU A 218 -60.31 -25.95 19.41
C GLU A 218 -61.26 -26.89 18.67
N LYS A 219 -60.72 -27.74 17.78
CA LYS A 219 -61.52 -28.48 16.80
C LYS A 219 -61.29 -29.99 16.85
N ARG A 220 -60.53 -30.49 17.84
CA ARG A 220 -60.18 -31.91 18.02
C ARG A 220 -59.60 -32.58 16.75
N ARG A 221 -58.93 -31.80 15.90
CA ARG A 221 -58.26 -32.36 14.71
C ARG A 221 -56.98 -33.09 15.12
N PRO A 222 -56.66 -34.25 14.51
CA PRO A 222 -55.46 -35.00 14.84
C PRO A 222 -54.19 -34.19 14.60
N PHE A 223 -53.22 -34.33 15.51
CA PHE A 223 -51.90 -33.71 15.37
C PHE A 223 -51.06 -34.58 14.41
N ASP A 224 -50.82 -34.06 13.21
CA ASP A 224 -50.18 -34.77 12.09
C ASP A 224 -48.93 -34.08 11.56
N VAL A 225 -48.25 -33.28 12.40
CA VAL A 225 -47.05 -32.54 11.96
C VAL A 225 -45.90 -33.51 11.72
N GLN A 226 -45.41 -33.56 10.49
CA GLN A 226 -44.16 -34.22 10.15
C GLN A 226 -43.05 -33.16 10.08
N VAL A 227 -42.06 -33.29 10.96
CA VAL A 227 -40.86 -32.46 10.95
C VAL A 227 -39.76 -33.24 10.24
N GLU A 228 -39.22 -32.69 9.15
CA GLU A 228 -38.15 -33.34 8.36
C GLU A 228 -36.77 -33.29 9.05
N SER A 229 -36.60 -32.41 10.05
CA SER A 229 -35.35 -32.32 10.80
C SER A 229 -35.16 -33.53 11.73
N HIS A 230 -33.91 -33.79 12.11
CA HIS A 230 -33.54 -34.83 13.10
C HIS A 230 -32.91 -34.15 14.32
N ASP A 231 -33.51 -33.04 14.74
CA ASP A 231 -33.09 -32.22 15.88
C ASP A 231 -34.23 -32.08 16.89
N GLU A 232 -34.03 -31.31 17.95
CA GLU A 232 -34.92 -31.18 19.10
C GLU A 232 -36.35 -30.75 18.72
N LEU A 233 -36.55 -30.14 17.54
CA LEU A 233 -37.88 -29.84 17.02
C LEU A 233 -38.66 -31.10 16.61
N ALA A 234 -37.98 -32.11 16.07
CA ALA A 234 -38.60 -33.38 15.73
C ALA A 234 -38.95 -34.18 16.99
N ASP A 235 -38.05 -34.19 17.98
CA ASP A 235 -38.31 -34.81 19.28
C ASP A 235 -39.51 -34.15 19.98
N LEU A 236 -39.62 -32.82 19.89
CA LEU A 236 -40.76 -32.07 20.41
C LEU A 236 -42.06 -32.41 19.66
N ALA A 237 -42.02 -32.45 18.33
CA ALA A 237 -43.20 -32.79 17.52
C ALA A 237 -43.69 -34.22 17.83
N ALA A 238 -42.79 -35.19 17.93
CA ALA A 238 -43.11 -36.57 18.28
C ALA A 238 -43.70 -36.67 19.70
N SER A 239 -43.11 -35.98 20.68
CA SER A 239 -43.61 -35.95 22.05
C SER A 239 -45.03 -35.37 22.14
N ILE A 240 -45.30 -34.29 21.39
CA ILE A 240 -46.63 -33.67 21.32
C ILE A 240 -47.63 -34.59 20.61
N GLN A 241 -47.21 -35.29 19.56
CA GLN A 241 -48.07 -36.24 18.87
C GLN A 241 -48.53 -37.37 19.80
N VAL A 242 -47.62 -37.94 20.59
CA VAL A 242 -47.94 -38.97 21.59
C VAL A 242 -48.90 -38.42 22.64
N LEU A 243 -48.67 -37.20 23.13
CA LEU A 243 -49.56 -36.54 24.10
C LEU A 243 -50.97 -36.35 23.53
N CYS A 244 -51.10 -35.77 22.33
CA CYS A 244 -52.38 -35.59 21.65
C CYS A 244 -53.12 -36.92 21.44
N TYR A 245 -52.40 -37.98 21.04
CA TYR A 245 -52.98 -39.31 20.86
C TYR A 245 -53.52 -39.87 22.18
N SER A 246 -52.76 -39.76 23.27
CA SER A 246 -53.17 -40.25 24.60
C SER A 246 -54.44 -39.56 25.12
N ILE A 247 -54.58 -38.24 24.91
CA ILE A 247 -55.76 -37.47 25.29
C ILE A 247 -56.98 -37.92 24.48
N SER A 248 -56.83 -38.11 23.15
CA SER A 248 -57.93 -38.60 22.32
C SER A 248 -58.33 -40.05 22.61
N ASP A 249 -57.40 -40.90 23.04
CA ASP A 249 -57.68 -42.30 23.39
C ASP A 249 -58.40 -42.41 24.75
N GLN A 250 -58.10 -41.52 25.69
CA GLN A 250 -58.83 -41.42 26.96
C GLN A 250 -60.26 -40.94 26.77
N GLU A 251 -60.49 -39.89 25.96
CA GLU A 251 -61.85 -39.40 25.67
C GLU A 251 -62.71 -40.42 24.89
N ASN A 252 -62.11 -41.34 24.11
CA ASN A 252 -62.85 -42.40 23.41
C ASN A 252 -63.20 -43.63 24.28
N LYS A 253 -62.63 -43.71 25.49
CA LYS A 253 -62.86 -44.83 26.43
C LYS A 253 -63.89 -44.49 27.52
N GLU A 254 -64.28 -43.22 27.64
CA GLU A 254 -65.42 -42.76 28.46
C GLU A 254 -66.70 -42.66 27.62
#